data_AF-A0A7D5P6W8-F1
#
_entry.id   AF-A0A7D5P6W8-F1
#
_cell.length_a   1.000
_cell.length_b   1.000
_cell.length_c   1.000
_cell.angle_alpha   90.00
_cell.angle_beta   90.00
_cell.angle_gamma   90.00
#
_symmetry.space_group_name_H-M   'P 1'
#
loop_
_entity.id
_entity.type
_entity.pdbx_description
1 polymer ?
#
loop_
_entity_poly.entity_id
_entity_poly.type
_entity_poly.pdbx_seq_one_letter_code
_entity_poly.pdbx_strand_id
1 'polypeptide(L)'
;MTDTTRETGAESNEPNNESTDDPNPHLVQTHIREWHSWEVAGEKLVAYDVPEGTVRLYRVVSASRNVRAFASADAALYDGSIVDTFYDEQTNTIEFIHEYAGRKGSHRPAEWLDNPALRLERLPPGDHDILSPDQL
;
A
#
# COMPACT_ATOMS: atom_id res chain seq x y z
N MET A 1 -47.60 -20.98 -63.45
CA MET A 1 -47.93 -22.40 -63.20
C MET A 1 -47.23 -22.80 -61.91
N THR A 2 -48.00 -23.45 -61.05
CA THR A 2 -47.84 -23.70 -59.61
C THR A 2 -46.89 -24.84 -59.26
N ASP A 3 -46.16 -24.70 -58.15
CA ASP A 3 -45.71 -25.80 -57.27
C ASP A 3 -45.33 -25.13 -55.92
N THR A 4 -46.15 -25.14 -54.86
CA THR A 4 -46.50 -26.24 -53.93
C THR A 4 -45.31 -26.79 -53.15
N THR A 5 -45.21 -26.47 -51.85
CA THR A 5 -45.17 -27.42 -50.72
C THR A 5 -44.80 -26.70 -49.43
N ARG A 6 -45.72 -26.75 -48.45
CA ARG A 6 -45.47 -26.54 -47.02
C ARG A 6 -44.82 -27.80 -46.47
N GLU A 7 -43.89 -27.67 -45.53
CA GLU A 7 -43.86 -28.56 -44.36
C GLU A 7 -43.12 -27.93 -43.18
N THR A 8 -43.54 -28.38 -42.01
CA THR A 8 -43.36 -27.82 -40.67
C THR A 8 -42.38 -28.69 -39.88
N GLY A 9 -41.56 -28.08 -39.02
CA GLY A 9 -41.11 -28.71 -37.78
C GLY A 9 -39.63 -29.15 -37.73
N ALA A 10 -38.89 -28.54 -36.81
CA ALA A 10 -38.02 -29.25 -35.87
C ALA A 10 -37.64 -28.28 -34.73
N GLU A 11 -37.91 -28.72 -33.51
CA GLU A 11 -37.52 -28.13 -32.23
C GLU A 11 -36.01 -27.96 -32.11
N SER A 12 -35.56 -26.93 -31.41
CA SER A 12 -34.38 -26.97 -30.53
C SER A 12 -34.44 -25.80 -29.54
N ASN A 13 -34.66 -26.16 -28.27
CA ASN A 13 -34.43 -25.32 -27.09
C ASN A 13 -32.93 -25.09 -26.91
N GLU A 14 -32.46 -23.85 -26.91
CA GLU A 14 -31.35 -23.40 -26.07
C GLU A 14 -31.59 -21.94 -25.67
N PRO A 15 -31.73 -21.61 -24.37
CA PRO A 15 -31.68 -20.23 -23.92
C PRO A 15 -30.22 -19.77 -24.05
N ASN A 16 -29.96 -18.86 -24.99
CA ASN A 16 -28.67 -18.20 -25.09
C ASN A 16 -28.45 -17.39 -23.81
N ASN A 17 -27.44 -17.84 -23.08
CA ASN A 17 -26.86 -17.31 -21.87
C ASN A 17 -26.48 -15.82 -22.05
N GLU A 18 -27.44 -14.93 -21.83
CA GLU A 18 -27.17 -13.53 -21.50
C GLU A 18 -26.60 -13.55 -20.07
N SER A 19 -25.28 -13.78 -19.98
CA SER A 19 -24.52 -13.39 -18.80
C SER A 19 -24.61 -11.88 -18.72
N THR A 20 -25.63 -11.39 -18.03
CA THR A 20 -25.69 -10.03 -17.52
C THR A 20 -24.35 -9.77 -16.83
N ASP A 21 -23.55 -8.90 -17.44
CA ASP A 21 -22.48 -8.15 -16.79
C ASP A 21 -23.07 -7.56 -15.51
N ASP A 22 -22.91 -8.28 -14.40
CA ASP A 22 -23.07 -7.72 -13.06
C ASP A 22 -21.80 -6.89 -12.86
N PRO A 23 -21.85 -5.55 -12.87
CA PRO A 23 -20.68 -4.76 -12.55
C PRO A 23 -20.44 -4.99 -11.06
N ASN A 24 -19.56 -5.94 -10.73
CA ASN A 24 -19.17 -6.22 -9.36
C ASN A 24 -18.73 -4.89 -8.71
N PRO A 25 -19.52 -4.28 -7.81
CA PRO A 25 -19.23 -2.96 -7.26
C PRO A 25 -18.20 -3.06 -6.12
N HIS A 26 -17.57 -4.22 -5.93
CA HIS A 26 -16.59 -4.43 -4.90
C HIS A 26 -15.27 -3.76 -5.24
N LEU A 27 -15.15 -2.56 -4.68
CA LEU A 27 -13.91 -1.94 -4.24
C LEU A 27 -12.98 -1.49 -5.35
N VAL A 28 -13.33 -0.35 -5.96
CA VAL A 28 -12.30 0.65 -6.26
C VAL A 28 -11.73 1.11 -4.91
N GLN A 29 -10.80 0.34 -4.33
CA GLN A 29 -9.93 0.82 -3.26
C GLN A 29 -9.04 1.90 -3.87
N THR A 30 -9.56 3.13 -3.86
CA THR A 30 -8.70 4.30 -3.87
C THR A 30 -7.75 4.10 -2.69
N HIS A 31 -6.48 3.78 -2.99
CA HIS A 31 -5.44 3.74 -1.97
C HIS A 31 -5.33 5.17 -1.47
N ILE A 32 -6.09 5.51 -0.42
CA ILE A 32 -5.89 6.72 0.34
C ILE A 32 -4.43 6.62 0.79
N ARG A 33 -3.63 7.61 0.40
CA ARG A 33 -2.22 7.63 0.78
C ARG A 33 -2.18 7.74 2.30
N GLU A 34 -1.69 6.71 2.96
CA GLU A 34 -1.67 6.59 4.43
C GLU A 34 -0.62 7.52 5.08
N TRP A 35 0.07 8.33 4.27
CA TRP A 35 1.13 9.20 4.73
C TRP A 35 1.20 10.50 3.96
N HIS A 36 1.70 11.51 4.65
CA HIS A 36 1.93 12.86 4.15
C HIS A 36 3.37 13.27 4.45
N SER A 37 3.98 14.08 3.59
CA SER A 37 5.35 14.59 3.80
C SER A 37 5.44 16.08 3.64
N TRP A 38 6.32 16.70 4.43
CA TRP A 38 6.59 18.13 4.41
C TRP A 38 8.07 18.40 4.68
N GLU A 39 8.50 19.61 4.34
CA GLU A 39 9.84 20.08 4.62
C GLU A 39 9.75 21.25 5.61
N VAL A 40 10.41 21.12 6.77
CA VAL A 40 10.42 22.13 7.84
C VAL A 40 11.86 22.36 8.26
N ALA A 41 12.30 23.61 8.22
CA ALA A 41 13.67 24.00 8.59
C ALA A 41 14.78 23.19 7.87
N GLY A 42 14.53 22.73 6.64
CA GLY A 42 15.47 21.92 5.85
C GLY A 42 15.44 20.42 6.18
N GLU A 43 14.59 19.98 7.10
CA GLU A 43 14.34 18.57 7.38
C GLU A 43 13.09 18.08 6.66
N LYS A 44 13.15 16.85 6.13
CA LYS A 44 11.98 16.17 5.55
C LYS A 44 11.32 15.31 6.61
N LEU A 45 10.03 15.53 6.80
CA LEU A 45 9.20 14.84 7.77
C LEU A 45 8.09 14.07 7.06
N VAL A 46 7.66 12.98 7.67
CA VAL A 46 6.59 12.11 7.19
C VAL A 46 5.62 11.82 8.33
N ALA A 47 4.35 12.20 8.22
CA ALA A 47 3.29 11.61 9.03
C ALA A 47 2.81 10.34 8.38
N TYR A 48 2.56 9.34 9.21
CA TYR A 48 1.78 8.16 8.90
C TYR A 48 0.51 8.20 9.73
N ASP A 49 -0.63 8.26 9.05
CA ASP A 49 -1.96 8.28 9.67
C ASP A 49 -2.37 6.84 9.98
N VAL A 50 -2.41 6.50 11.26
CA VAL A 50 -2.81 5.17 11.71
C VAL A 50 -4.33 5.17 11.91
N PRO A 51 -5.07 4.19 11.34
CA PRO A 51 -6.53 4.07 11.43
C PRO A 51 -7.17 4.27 12.82
N GLU A 52 -6.46 4.01 13.92
CA GLU A 52 -6.95 4.27 15.29
C GLU A 52 -6.92 5.76 15.68
N GLY A 53 -6.73 6.67 14.73
CA GLY A 53 -6.72 8.13 14.94
C GLY A 53 -5.43 8.65 15.56
N THR A 54 -4.35 7.86 15.49
CA THR A 54 -3.02 8.26 15.95
C THR A 54 -2.15 8.62 14.76
N VAL A 55 -1.38 9.70 14.87
CA VAL A 55 -0.39 10.07 13.85
C VAL A 55 0.99 9.69 14.35
N ARG A 56 1.72 8.87 13.58
CA ARG A 56 3.14 8.60 13.83
C ARG A 56 3.98 9.53 12.97
N LEU A 57 4.88 10.28 13.60
CA LEU A 57 5.76 11.20 12.91
C LEU A 57 7.16 10.59 12.73
N TYR A 58 7.71 10.75 11.53
CA TYR A 58 9.04 10.29 11.19
C TYR A 58 9.88 11.40 10.57
N ARG A 59 11.18 11.36 10.84
CA ARG A 59 12.20 12.10 10.10
C ARG A 59 12.77 11.22 8.99
N VAL A 60 12.90 11.77 7.79
CA VAL A 60 13.61 11.10 6.68
C VAL A 60 15.11 11.23 6.90
N VAL A 61 15.79 10.12 7.15
CA VAL A 61 17.23 10.10 7.44
C VAL A 61 18.05 10.01 6.15
N SER A 62 17.67 9.12 5.25
CA SER A 62 18.42 8.85 4.02
C SER A 62 17.58 8.09 2.99
N ALA A 63 17.93 8.19 1.72
CA ALA A 63 17.43 7.30 0.66
C ALA A 63 18.50 6.27 0.30
N SER A 64 18.14 4.99 0.17
CA SER A 64 19.10 3.92 -0.14
C SER A 64 18.44 2.79 -0.92
N ARG A 65 19.23 2.16 -1.79
CA ARG A 65 18.90 0.87 -2.41
C ARG A 65 19.53 -0.32 -1.69
N ASN A 66 20.54 -0.08 -0.86
CA ASN A 66 21.21 -1.13 -0.11
C ASN A 66 20.30 -1.60 1.04
N VAL A 67 19.85 -2.85 0.97
CA VAL A 67 18.89 -3.44 1.92
C VAL A 67 19.45 -3.40 3.35
N ARG A 68 20.76 -3.59 3.53
CA ARG A 68 21.41 -3.56 4.85
C ARG A 68 21.18 -2.26 5.62
N ALA A 69 20.99 -1.14 4.91
CA ALA A 69 20.73 0.15 5.55
C ALA A 69 19.42 0.19 6.35
N PHE A 70 18.50 -0.75 6.10
CA PHE A 70 17.19 -0.83 6.73
C PHE A 70 17.11 -1.81 7.90
N ALA A 71 18.15 -2.61 8.15
CA ALA A 71 18.16 -3.59 9.25
C ALA A 71 17.98 -2.95 10.64
N SER A 72 18.37 -1.68 10.78
CA SER A 72 18.31 -0.89 12.01
C SER A 72 17.53 0.42 11.81
N ALA A 73 16.60 0.44 10.88
CA ALA A 73 15.69 1.57 10.72
C ALA A 73 14.46 1.36 11.62
N ASP A 74 13.87 2.45 12.11
CA ASP A 74 12.61 2.34 12.86
C ASP A 74 11.46 2.02 11.92
N ALA A 75 11.49 2.59 10.72
CA ALA A 75 10.58 2.32 9.62
C ALA A 75 11.24 2.64 8.28
N ALA A 76 10.58 2.28 7.19
CA ALA A 76 10.95 2.70 5.84
C ALA A 76 9.73 3.16 5.04
N LEU A 77 9.94 4.09 4.11
CA LEU A 77 9.01 4.28 2.99
C LEU A 77 9.47 3.37 1.85
N TYR A 78 8.79 2.24 1.69
CA TYR A 78 9.11 1.16 0.75
C TYR A 78 7.91 0.93 -0.18
N ASP A 79 8.13 1.00 -1.50
CA ASP A 79 7.09 0.85 -2.53
C ASP A 79 5.82 1.67 -2.26
N GLY A 80 6.00 2.89 -1.74
CA GLY A 80 4.91 3.83 -1.47
C GLY A 80 4.17 3.62 -0.15
N SER A 81 4.55 2.62 0.65
CA SER A 81 3.97 2.35 1.97
C SER A 81 4.98 2.58 3.10
N ILE A 82 4.48 3.02 4.25
CA ILE A 82 5.28 3.06 5.49
C ILE A 82 5.26 1.66 6.09
N VAL A 83 6.45 1.10 6.31
CA VAL A 83 6.61 -0.27 6.81
C VAL A 83 7.58 -0.28 7.97
N ASP A 84 7.31 -1.13 8.95
CA ASP A 84 8.28 -1.46 9.98
C ASP A 84 9.35 -2.36 9.35
N THR A 85 10.59 -2.17 9.81
CA THR A 85 11.75 -2.92 9.31
C THR A 85 12.46 -3.61 10.46
N PHE A 86 12.77 -4.89 10.29
CA PHE A 86 13.62 -5.62 11.22
C PHE A 86 14.39 -6.73 10.51
N TYR A 87 15.47 -7.15 11.13
CA TYR A 87 16.26 -8.28 10.66
C TYR A 87 15.79 -9.57 11.34
N ASP A 88 15.37 -10.56 10.54
CA ASP A 88 15.01 -11.90 11.00
C ASP A 88 16.26 -12.80 10.98
N GLU A 89 16.75 -13.14 12.17
CA GLU A 89 17.93 -14.00 12.34
C GLU A 89 17.70 -15.44 11.86
N GLN A 90 16.46 -15.95 11.89
CA GLN A 90 16.16 -17.33 11.50
C GLN A 90 16.30 -17.54 9.99
N THR A 91 15.86 -16.54 9.23
CA THR A 91 15.84 -16.58 7.76
C THR A 91 16.96 -15.76 7.12
N ASN A 92 17.70 -14.98 7.93
CA ASN A 92 18.77 -14.08 7.48
C ASN A 92 18.27 -13.10 6.41
N THR A 93 17.14 -12.47 6.71
CA THR A 93 16.49 -11.48 5.84
C THR A 93 16.14 -10.22 6.60
N ILE A 94 15.98 -9.14 5.85
CA ILE A 94 15.41 -7.88 6.33
C ILE A 94 13.97 -7.85 5.83
N GLU A 95 13.05 -7.81 6.77
CA GLU A 95 11.61 -7.85 6.54
C GLU A 95 11.05 -6.42 6.48
N PHE A 96 10.17 -6.19 5.51
CA PHE A 96 9.42 -4.94 5.35
C PHE A 96 7.95 -5.26 5.58
N ILE A 97 7.40 -4.88 6.74
CA ILE A 97 6.05 -5.28 7.16
C ILE A 97 5.17 -4.05 7.30
N HIS A 98 4.06 -4.07 6.58
CA HIS A 98 2.97 -3.12 6.74
C HIS A 98 2.03 -3.60 7.85
N GLU A 99 1.61 -2.70 8.73
CA GLU A 99 0.77 -3.01 9.90
C GLU A 99 -0.53 -3.74 9.50
N TYR A 100 -1.17 -3.32 8.41
CA TYR A 100 -2.46 -3.90 7.96
C TYR A 100 -2.37 -4.80 6.73
N ALA A 101 -1.34 -4.62 5.89
CA ALA A 101 -1.21 -5.36 4.65
C ALA A 101 -0.19 -6.51 4.77
N GLY A 102 0.39 -6.69 5.96
CA GLY A 102 1.37 -7.72 6.25
C GLY A 102 2.69 -7.48 5.53
N ARG A 103 3.39 -8.57 5.22
CA ARG A 103 4.72 -8.54 4.61
C ARG A 103 4.66 -7.94 3.19
N LYS A 104 5.37 -6.83 2.98
CA LYS A 104 5.55 -6.18 1.68
C LYS A 104 6.81 -6.65 0.96
N GLY A 105 7.84 -7.04 1.71
CA GLY A 105 9.11 -7.49 1.15
C GLY A 105 9.93 -8.29 2.17
N SER A 106 10.79 -9.16 1.66
CA SER A 106 11.75 -9.95 2.42
C SER A 106 13.00 -10.11 1.57
N HIS A 107 14.10 -9.57 2.05
CA HIS A 107 15.31 -9.41 1.24
C HIS A 107 16.55 -9.84 2.01
N ARG A 108 17.51 -10.45 1.31
CA ARG A 108 18.80 -10.77 1.95
C ARG A 108 19.61 -9.48 2.16
N PRO A 109 20.43 -9.38 3.22
CA PRO A 109 21.23 -8.18 3.48
C PRO A 109 22.24 -7.79 2.38
N ALA A 110 22.56 -8.71 1.46
CA ALA A 110 23.47 -8.47 0.35
C ALA A 110 22.75 -7.99 -0.94
N GLU A 111 21.42 -7.98 -0.93
CA GLU A 111 20.61 -7.57 -2.08
C GLU A 111 20.54 -6.05 -2.21
N TRP A 112 20.17 -5.62 -3.42
CA TRP A 112 19.87 -4.24 -3.75
C TRP A 112 18.43 -4.15 -4.20
N LEU A 113 17.70 -3.18 -3.67
CA LEU A 113 16.34 -2.86 -4.11
C LEU A 113 16.37 -2.32 -5.54
N ASP A 114 15.30 -2.56 -6.29
CA ASP A 114 15.15 -2.00 -7.64
C ASP A 114 15.03 -0.47 -7.59
N ASN A 115 14.22 0.04 -6.65
CA ASN A 115 14.05 1.46 -6.38
C ASN A 115 14.62 1.82 -5.00
N PRO A 116 15.13 3.05 -4.81
CA PRO A 116 15.55 3.50 -3.48
C PRO A 116 14.34 3.60 -2.54
N ALA A 117 14.48 3.06 -1.33
CA ALA A 117 13.55 3.27 -0.24
C ALA A 117 14.07 4.37 0.70
N LEU A 118 13.18 5.03 1.44
CA LEU A 118 13.57 6.02 2.43
C LEU A 118 13.70 5.36 3.80
N ARG A 119 14.81 5.61 4.48
CA ARG A 119 15.01 5.25 5.88
C ARG A 119 14.36 6.32 6.76
N LEU A 120 13.53 5.87 7.69
CA LEU A 120 12.78 6.71 8.59
C LEU A 120 13.24 6.48 10.03
N GLU A 121 13.30 7.57 10.79
CA GLU A 121 13.53 7.55 12.22
C GLU A 121 12.29 8.08 12.91
N ARG A 122 11.79 7.34 13.89
CA ARG A 122 10.56 7.69 14.61
C ARG A 122 10.86 8.87 15.51
N LEU A 123 10.12 9.95 15.33
CA LEU A 123 10.15 11.06 16.27
C LEU A 123 9.28 10.71 17.48
N PRO A 124 9.67 11.17 18.69
CA PRO A 124 8.82 10.99 19.86
C PRO A 124 7.43 11.59 19.58
N PRO A 125 6.35 10.99 20.11
CA PRO A 125 5.05 11.65 20.08
C PRO A 125 5.22 13.01 20.73
N GLY A 126 4.94 14.08 19.98
CA GLY A 126 4.94 15.40 20.57
C GLY A 126 3.87 15.45 21.66
N ASP A 127 4.15 16.10 22.78
CA ASP A 127 3.09 16.55 23.67
C ASP A 127 2.21 17.50 22.84
N HIS A 128 1.09 16.99 22.31
CA HIS A 128 0.13 17.77 21.53
C HIS A 128 -0.72 18.69 22.43
N ASP A 129 -0.07 19.42 23.34
CA ASP A 129 -0.69 20.50 24.12
C ASP A 129 -0.58 21.87 23.43
N ILE A 130 -0.17 21.91 22.15
CA ILE A 130 -0.02 23.15 21.41
C ILE A 130 -0.76 23.03 20.08
N LEU A 131 -2.05 23.36 20.13
CA LEU A 131 -2.73 24.39 19.33
C LEU A 131 -4.24 24.24 19.56
N SER A 132 -4.73 24.80 20.67
CA SER A 132 -6.15 25.11 20.77
C SER A 132 -6.51 26.13 19.68
N PRO A 133 -7.61 25.93 18.92
CA PRO A 133 -8.04 26.87 17.88
C PRO A 133 -8.44 28.26 18.41
N ASP A 134 -8.45 28.47 19.73
CA ASP A 134 -8.75 29.75 20.41
C ASP A 134 -7.53 30.72 20.51
N GLN A 135 -6.48 30.53 19.72
CA GLN A 135 -5.30 31.42 19.69
C GLN A 135 -5.14 32.17 18.35
N LEU A 136 -6.20 32.26 17.53
CA LEU A 136 -6.28 33.13 16.35
C LEU A 136 -7.31 34.25 16.54
#